data_AF-A0A526QF40-F1
#
_entry.id   AF-A0A526QF40-F1
#
_cell.length_a   1.000
_cell.length_b   1.000
_cell.length_c   1.000
_cell.angle_alpha   90.00
_cell.angle_beta   90.00
_cell.angle_gamma   90.00
#
_symmetry.space_group_name_H-M   'P 1'
#
loop_
_entity.id
_entity.type
_entity.pdbx_description
1 polymer ?
#
loop_
_entity_poly.entity_id
_entity_poly.type
_entity_poly.pdbx_seq_one_letter_code
_entity_poly.pdbx_strand_id
1 'polypeptide(L)'
;YKLELIDAIPDDQDLKIYAQGDWFDLCRGPHMASTGQIGNAFKLMKVAGAYWRGDSNNPMLTRIYGTAWADQAQLDAYQTMLEEAEKRDHRKLGREMDLFHFQEEGPGVVFWHAKGWKMFQNLVNYMRRRLDEQGYQEVNAPQVLDKSLWETSGHWGWYRDAMFKVTVAGDDTDDDRVFALKPMNCPG
;
A
#
# COMPACT_ATOMS: atom_id res chain seq x y z
N TYR A 1 0.69 -15.07 19.60
CA TYR A 1 1.78 -14.90 18.61
C TYR A 1 2.76 -16.08 18.51
N LYS A 2 3.70 -16.31 19.45
CA LYS A 2 4.69 -17.39 19.29
C LYS A 2 4.06 -18.80 19.33
N LEU A 3 3.04 -19.03 20.18
CA LEU A 3 2.24 -20.26 20.16
C LEU A 3 1.52 -20.44 18.82
N GLU A 4 0.81 -19.42 18.33
CA GLU A 4 0.17 -19.47 17.01
C GLU A 4 1.14 -19.72 15.84
N LEU A 5 2.41 -19.32 15.97
CA LEU A 5 3.44 -19.64 14.98
C LEU A 5 3.86 -21.12 15.06
N ILE A 6 3.92 -21.70 16.27
CA ILE A 6 4.17 -23.13 16.47
C ILE A 6 3.01 -23.95 15.91
N ASP A 7 1.77 -23.60 16.24
CA ASP A 7 0.57 -24.31 15.78
C ASP A 7 0.39 -24.24 14.25
N ALA A 8 0.99 -23.25 13.59
CA ALA A 8 0.98 -23.12 12.14
C ALA A 8 2.10 -23.91 11.43
N ILE A 9 3.06 -24.47 12.18
CA ILE A 9 4.12 -25.30 11.61
C ILE A 9 3.61 -26.75 11.54
N PRO A 10 3.65 -27.40 10.37
CA PRO A 10 3.26 -28.80 10.23
C PRO A 10 4.02 -29.75 11.15
N ASP A 11 3.34 -30.79 11.64
CA ASP A 11 3.90 -31.77 12.59
C ASP A 11 5.13 -32.53 12.07
N ASP A 12 5.30 -32.60 10.75
CA ASP A 12 6.43 -33.26 10.09
C ASP A 12 7.69 -32.34 9.97
N GLN A 13 7.64 -31.12 10.51
CA GLN A 13 8.74 -30.17 10.47
C GLN A 13 9.37 -29.92 11.84
N ASP A 14 10.71 -29.94 11.87
CA ASP A 14 11.47 -29.63 13.07
C ASP A 14 11.28 -28.17 13.52
N LEU A 15 11.02 -28.01 14.82
CA LEU A 15 11.04 -26.72 15.50
C LEU A 15 12.46 -26.40 15.97
N LYS A 16 12.92 -25.18 15.66
CA LYS A 16 14.22 -24.67 16.12
C LYS A 16 14.03 -23.42 16.96
N ILE A 17 14.72 -23.38 18.09
CA ILE A 17 14.80 -22.23 18.98
C ILE A 17 16.24 -21.75 18.97
N TYR A 18 16.43 -20.46 18.72
CA TYR A 18 17.71 -19.78 18.90
C TYR A 18 17.78 -19.22 20.31
N ALA A 19 18.90 -19.42 21.01
CA ALA A 19 19.11 -18.90 22.35
C ALA A 19 20.43 -18.12 22.42
N GLN A 20 20.41 -16.99 23.13
CA GLN A 20 21.53 -16.09 23.37
C GLN A 20 21.48 -15.61 24.84
N GLY A 21 22.22 -16.30 25.71
CA GLY A 21 22.14 -16.05 27.16
C GLY A 21 20.73 -16.35 27.68
N ASP A 22 20.13 -15.38 28.37
CA ASP A 22 18.77 -15.50 28.91
C ASP A 22 17.67 -15.22 27.86
N TRP A 23 18.05 -14.73 26.67
CA TRP A 23 17.11 -14.46 25.59
C TRP A 23 17.01 -15.64 24.64
N PHE A 24 15.80 -15.98 24.20
CA PHE A 24 15.57 -16.98 23.18
C PHE A 24 14.44 -16.57 22.25
N ASP A 25 14.46 -17.10 21.03
CA ASP A 25 13.40 -16.90 20.06
C ASP A 25 13.17 -18.11 19.15
N LEU A 26 11.92 -18.27 18.72
CA LEU A 26 11.53 -19.24 17.69
C LEU A 26 11.99 -18.71 16.32
N CYS A 27 13.14 -19.18 15.86
CA CYS A 27 13.74 -18.82 14.58
C CYS A 27 14.48 -20.02 13.97
N ARG A 28 14.34 -20.20 12.65
CA ARG A 28 14.99 -21.30 11.92
C ARG A 28 16.47 -21.03 11.58
N GLY A 29 16.91 -19.78 11.67
CA GLY A 29 18.29 -19.37 11.36
C GLY A 29 18.64 -19.48 9.85
N PRO A 30 19.95 -19.49 9.51
CA PRO A 30 21.11 -19.50 10.41
C PRO A 30 21.33 -18.15 11.12
N HIS A 31 22.09 -18.20 12.21
CA HIS A 31 22.55 -17.03 12.96
C HIS A 31 24.08 -16.95 12.92
N MET A 32 24.62 -15.76 13.24
CA MET A 32 26.06 -15.61 13.44
C MET A 32 26.52 -16.45 14.63
N ALA A 33 27.78 -16.89 14.61
CA ALA A 33 28.35 -17.72 15.67
C ALA A 33 28.49 -16.96 17.00
N SER A 34 28.62 -15.63 16.94
CA SER A 34 28.55 -14.77 18.12
C SER A 34 27.98 -13.39 17.79
N THR A 35 27.41 -12.73 18.78
CA THR A 35 26.92 -11.34 18.65
C THR A 35 28.04 -10.34 18.36
N GLY A 36 29.29 -10.68 18.69
CA GLY A 36 30.46 -9.86 18.34
C GLY A 36 30.68 -9.75 16.82
N GLN A 37 30.17 -10.69 16.03
CA GLN A 37 30.28 -10.65 14.56
C GLN A 37 29.31 -9.65 13.91
N ILE A 38 28.30 -9.17 14.64
CA ILE A 38 27.35 -8.18 14.13
C ILE A 38 28.06 -6.85 13.84
N GLY A 39 29.11 -6.54 14.61
CA GLY A 39 29.81 -5.26 14.52
C GLY A 39 28.93 -4.07 14.93
N ASN A 40 29.32 -2.88 14.48
CA ASN A 40 28.64 -1.62 14.82
C ASN A 40 27.84 -1.03 13.65
N ALA A 41 27.89 -1.65 12.47
CA ALA A 41 27.29 -1.14 11.24
C ALA A 41 25.79 -1.51 11.14
N PHE A 42 25.01 -1.13 12.14
CA PHE A 42 23.55 -1.26 12.14
C PHE A 42 22.88 0.01 12.67
N LYS A 43 21.65 0.26 12.22
CA LYS A 43 20.88 1.45 12.61
C LYS A 43 19.39 1.16 12.72
N LEU A 44 18.76 1.68 13.78
CA LEU A 44 17.31 1.75 13.90
C LEU A 44 16.77 2.89 13.03
N MET A 45 15.73 2.61 12.27
CA MET A 45 15.24 3.49 11.21
C MET A 45 13.96 4.21 11.62
N LYS A 46 12.85 3.48 11.74
CA LYS A 46 11.53 4.05 12.03
C LYS A 46 10.66 3.08 12.80
N VAL A 47 9.65 3.62 13.48
CA VAL A 47 8.59 2.86 14.15
C VAL A 47 7.31 2.97 13.34
N ALA A 48 6.56 1.88 13.23
CA ALA A 48 5.26 1.84 12.56
C ALA A 48 4.28 0.94 13.32
N GLY A 49 2.98 1.17 13.15
CA GLY A 49 1.95 0.21 13.52
C GLY A 49 1.86 -0.91 12.50
N ALA A 50 1.56 -2.13 12.96
CA ALA A 50 1.23 -3.26 12.11
C ALA A 50 0.15 -4.11 12.77
N TYR A 51 -0.72 -4.72 11.97
CA TYR A 51 -1.73 -5.64 12.49
C TYR A 51 -1.28 -7.10 12.31
N TRP A 52 -1.60 -7.95 13.27
CA TRP A 52 -1.27 -9.38 13.18
C TRP A 52 -1.92 -10.01 11.95
N ARG A 53 -1.11 -10.70 11.13
CA ARG A 53 -1.48 -11.25 9.81
C ARG A 53 -2.12 -10.23 8.83
N GLY A 54 -1.96 -8.93 9.08
CA GLY A 54 -2.52 -7.87 8.24
C GLY A 54 -4.02 -7.62 8.45
N ASP A 55 -4.65 -8.26 9.44
CA ASP A 55 -6.08 -8.10 9.73
C ASP A 55 -6.30 -7.00 10.77
N SER A 56 -6.98 -5.92 10.37
CA SER A 56 -7.25 -4.75 11.22
C SER A 56 -8.16 -5.02 12.41
N ASN A 57 -8.82 -6.18 12.48
CA ASN A 57 -9.59 -6.61 13.65
C ASN A 57 -8.70 -7.16 14.77
N ASN A 58 -7.44 -7.50 14.47
CA ASN A 58 -6.48 -7.98 15.47
C ASN A 58 -5.82 -6.83 16.24
N PRO A 59 -5.18 -7.11 17.39
CA PRO A 59 -4.43 -6.10 18.13
C PRO A 59 -3.35 -5.43 17.27
N MET A 60 -3.24 -4.11 17.39
CA MET A 60 -2.17 -3.34 16.76
C MET A 60 -0.83 -3.63 17.47
N LEU A 61 0.18 -3.97 16.68
CA LEU A 61 1.55 -4.23 17.10
C LEU A 61 2.46 -3.05 16.75
N THR A 62 3.49 -2.84 17.57
CA THR A 62 4.57 -1.89 17.28
C THR A 62 5.67 -2.59 16.49
N ARG A 63 5.94 -2.13 15.27
CA ARG A 63 7.02 -2.61 14.42
C ARG A 63 8.17 -1.61 14.41
N ILE A 64 9.36 -2.08 14.75
CA ILE A 64 10.61 -1.31 14.70
C ILE A 64 11.41 -1.77 13.48
N TYR A 65 11.70 -0.85 12.55
CA TYR A 65 12.54 -1.12 11.40
C TYR A 65 14.00 -0.81 11.72
N GLY A 66 14.91 -1.66 11.23
CA GLY A 66 16.35 -1.48 11.32
C GLY A 66 17.05 -1.99 10.07
N THR A 67 18.32 -1.64 9.90
CA THR A 67 19.20 -2.16 8.84
C THR A 67 20.55 -2.53 9.45
N ALA A 68 21.24 -3.52 8.87
CA ALA A 68 22.58 -3.93 9.28
C ALA A 68 23.42 -4.25 8.02
N TRP A 69 24.72 -3.97 8.10
CA TRP A 69 25.68 -4.07 6.99
C TRP A 69 26.99 -4.70 7.47
N ALA A 70 27.84 -5.15 6.53
CA ALA A 70 29.12 -5.78 6.88
C ALA A 70 30.13 -4.77 7.45
N ASP A 71 30.07 -3.52 7.00
CA ASP A 71 30.95 -2.44 7.44
C ASP A 71 30.23 -1.08 7.47
N GLN A 72 30.88 -0.11 8.12
CA GLN A 72 30.32 1.23 8.29
C GLN A 72 30.18 1.98 6.97
N ALA A 73 31.07 1.76 6.00
CA ALA A 73 31.03 2.45 4.72
C ALA A 73 29.78 2.06 3.90
N GLN A 74 29.38 0.79 3.95
CA GLN A 74 28.14 0.32 3.34
C GLN A 74 26.90 0.90 4.01
N LEU A 75 26.89 0.95 5.35
CA LEU A 75 25.79 1.57 6.10
C LEU A 75 25.66 3.07 5.76
N ASP A 76 26.77 3.79 5.67
CA ASP A 76 26.77 5.22 5.33
C ASP A 76 26.29 5.43 3.89
N ALA A 77 26.77 4.62 2.93
CA ALA A 77 26.30 4.67 1.55
C ALA A 77 24.79 4.42 1.43
N TYR A 78 24.27 3.44 2.19
CA TYR A 78 22.83 3.17 2.24
C TYR A 78 22.04 4.35 2.81
N GLN A 79 22.53 4.98 3.88
CA GLN A 79 21.89 6.16 4.46
C GLN A 79 21.87 7.34 3.49
N THR A 80 22.99 7.63 2.82
CA THR A 80 23.03 8.67 1.79
C THR A 80 22.04 8.39 0.66
N MET A 81 21.91 7.13 0.23
CA MET A 81 20.93 6.74 -0.78
C MET A 81 19.48 7.00 -0.31
N LEU A 82 19.15 6.69 0.95
CA LEU A 82 17.84 6.99 1.51
C LEU A 82 17.56 8.50 1.61
N GLU A 83 18.54 9.29 2.01
CA GLU A 83 18.42 10.76 2.07
C GLU A 83 18.18 11.35 0.67
N GLU A 84 18.89 10.85 -0.34
CA GLU A 84 18.67 11.24 -1.73
C GLU A 84 17.29 10.79 -2.24
N ALA A 85 16.81 9.61 -1.87
CA ALA A 85 15.46 9.16 -2.21
C ALA A 85 14.39 10.05 -1.57
N GLU A 86 14.55 10.44 -0.29
CA GLU A 86 13.62 11.32 0.42
C GLU A 86 13.53 12.72 -0.20
N LYS A 87 14.64 13.26 -0.72
CA LYS A 87 14.63 14.53 -1.48
C LYS A 87 13.75 14.46 -2.73
N ARG A 88 13.49 13.27 -3.27
CA ARG A 88 12.72 13.04 -4.50
C ARG A 88 11.33 12.45 -4.24
N ASP A 89 10.89 12.44 -2.98
CA ASP A 89 9.56 11.99 -2.63
C ASP A 89 8.49 12.92 -3.22
N HIS A 90 7.61 12.36 -4.06
CA HIS A 90 6.56 13.12 -4.73
C HIS A 90 5.60 13.83 -3.76
N ARG A 91 5.45 13.36 -2.51
CA ARG A 91 4.63 14.00 -1.48
C ARG A 91 5.30 15.25 -0.95
N LYS A 92 6.62 15.19 -0.76
CA LYS A 92 7.44 16.34 -0.38
C LYS A 92 7.46 17.38 -1.49
N LEU A 93 7.80 16.96 -2.71
CA LEU A 93 7.83 17.83 -3.89
C LEU A 93 6.44 18.39 -4.22
N GLY A 94 5.38 17.59 -4.11
CA GLY A 94 4.00 18.00 -4.35
C GLY A 94 3.59 19.16 -3.44
N ARG A 95 3.99 19.12 -2.18
CA ARG A 95 3.78 20.21 -1.22
C ARG A 95 4.68 21.42 -1.50
N GLU A 96 5.98 21.21 -1.70
CA GLU A 96 6.95 22.30 -1.94
C GLU A 96 6.66 23.07 -3.24
N MET A 97 6.15 22.38 -4.26
CA MET A 97 5.83 22.94 -5.58
C MET A 97 4.37 23.36 -5.73
N ASP A 98 3.53 23.16 -4.69
CA ASP A 98 2.12 23.53 -4.69
C ASP A 98 1.33 22.83 -5.82
N LEU A 99 1.47 21.50 -5.91
CA LEU A 99 0.88 20.69 -6.97
C LEU A 99 -0.45 20.03 -6.56
N PHE A 100 -0.50 19.48 -5.37
CA PHE A 100 -1.67 18.78 -4.82
C PHE A 100 -1.55 18.63 -3.31
N HIS A 101 -2.65 18.26 -2.67
CA HIS A 101 -2.65 17.79 -1.29
C HIS A 101 -3.68 16.66 -1.06
N PHE A 102 -3.61 16.09 0.14
CA PHE A 102 -4.61 15.17 0.69
C PHE A 102 -5.18 15.80 1.96
N GLN A 103 -6.46 15.59 2.24
CA GLN A 103 -7.16 16.06 3.43
C GLN A 103 -8.08 14.97 3.97
N GLU A 104 -8.52 15.12 5.22
CA GLU A 104 -9.22 14.07 5.97
C GLU A 104 -10.61 13.76 5.40
N GLU A 105 -11.28 14.76 4.81
CA GLU A 105 -12.57 14.60 4.15
C GLU A 105 -12.49 13.74 2.89
N GLY A 106 -11.27 13.47 2.39
CA GLY A 106 -11.02 12.65 1.22
C GLY A 106 -9.85 11.69 1.39
N PRO A 107 -9.96 10.63 2.21
CA PRO A 107 -8.89 9.66 2.39
C PRO A 107 -8.56 8.97 1.06
N GLY A 108 -7.32 9.12 0.60
CA GLY A 108 -6.86 8.53 -0.65
C GLY A 108 -7.32 9.23 -1.93
N VAL A 109 -8.04 10.35 -1.84
CA VAL A 109 -8.39 11.18 -3.01
C VAL A 109 -7.51 12.44 -3.08
N VAL A 110 -7.06 12.77 -4.29
CA VAL A 110 -6.09 13.85 -4.52
C VAL A 110 -6.82 15.16 -4.82
N PHE A 111 -6.51 16.22 -4.07
CA PHE A 111 -6.95 17.57 -4.37
C PHE A 111 -5.89 18.27 -5.20
N TRP A 112 -6.13 18.34 -6.52
CA TRP A 112 -5.19 18.95 -7.47
C TRP A 112 -5.24 20.47 -7.42
N HIS A 113 -4.08 21.11 -7.26
CA HIS A 113 -3.94 22.56 -7.37
C HIS A 113 -3.77 22.96 -8.84
N ALA A 114 -3.86 24.26 -9.16
CA ALA A 114 -3.79 24.73 -10.54
C ALA A 114 -2.54 24.25 -11.30
N LYS A 115 -1.36 24.26 -10.65
CA LYS A 115 -0.10 23.79 -11.24
C LYS A 115 -0.11 22.28 -11.51
N GLY A 116 -0.49 21.49 -10.52
CA GLY A 116 -0.56 20.03 -10.63
C GLY A 116 -1.61 19.59 -11.64
N TRP A 117 -2.78 20.23 -11.63
CA TRP A 117 -3.85 19.95 -12.60
C TRP A 117 -3.42 20.27 -14.04
N LYS A 118 -2.74 21.40 -14.26
CA LYS A 118 -2.19 21.74 -15.58
C LYS A 118 -1.17 20.70 -16.06
N MET A 119 -0.29 20.23 -15.18
CA MET A 119 0.66 19.16 -15.48
C MET A 119 -0.08 17.87 -15.88
N PHE A 120 -1.08 17.46 -15.10
CA PHE A 120 -1.87 16.26 -15.38
C PHE A 120 -2.62 16.38 -16.72
N GLN A 121 -3.26 17.52 -16.99
CA GLN A 121 -3.96 17.78 -18.25
C GLN A 121 -3.03 17.73 -19.47
N ASN A 122 -1.78 18.20 -19.34
CA ASN A 122 -0.80 18.07 -20.42
C ASN A 122 -0.50 16.61 -20.75
N LEU A 123 -0.41 15.73 -19.76
CA LEU A 123 -0.20 14.29 -19.95
C LEU A 123 -1.43 13.63 -20.60
N VAL A 124 -2.63 13.96 -20.12
CA VAL A 124 -3.89 13.47 -20.71
C VAL A 124 -3.99 13.88 -22.18
N ASN A 125 -3.74 15.15 -22.49
CA ASN A 125 -3.79 15.67 -23.86
C ASN A 125 -2.72 15.04 -24.75
N TYR A 126 -1.52 14.76 -24.22
CA TYR A 126 -0.51 14.00 -24.94
C TYR A 126 -1.04 12.60 -25.30
N MET A 127 -1.56 11.85 -24.32
CA MET A 127 -2.07 10.49 -24.54
C MET A 127 -3.24 10.45 -25.51
N ARG A 128 -4.20 11.38 -25.40
CA ARG A 128 -5.34 11.50 -26.34
C ARG A 128 -4.87 11.62 -27.79
N ARG A 129 -3.92 12.51 -28.08
CA ARG A 129 -3.35 12.65 -29.43
C ARG A 129 -2.70 11.35 -29.90
N ARG A 130 -1.94 10.67 -29.04
CA ARG A 130 -1.29 9.40 -29.40
C ARG A 130 -2.31 8.30 -29.69
N LEU A 131 -3.41 8.25 -28.96
CA LEU A 131 -4.49 7.29 -29.17
C LEU A 131 -5.27 7.58 -30.46
N ASP A 132 -5.57 8.86 -30.72
CA ASP A 132 -6.23 9.32 -31.95
C ASP A 132 -5.39 9.00 -33.20
N GLU A 133 -4.08 9.28 -33.15
CA GLU A 133 -3.12 8.89 -34.21
C GLU A 133 -3.09 7.38 -34.49
N GLN A 134 -3.49 6.55 -33.52
CA GLN A 134 -3.56 5.09 -33.64
C GLN A 134 -4.99 4.58 -33.93
N GLY A 135 -5.94 5.48 -34.19
CA GLY A 135 -7.31 5.14 -34.56
C GLY A 135 -8.20 4.67 -33.40
N TYR A 136 -7.80 4.92 -32.14
CA TYR A 136 -8.67 4.65 -31.00
C TYR A 136 -9.79 5.69 -30.92
N GLN A 137 -10.99 5.22 -30.58
CA GLN A 137 -12.15 6.10 -30.34
C GLN A 137 -12.27 6.38 -28.85
N GLU A 138 -12.06 7.63 -28.45
CA GLU A 138 -12.30 8.05 -27.07
C GLU A 138 -13.81 8.07 -26.77
N VAL A 139 -14.20 7.40 -25.68
CA VAL A 139 -15.59 7.32 -25.19
C VAL A 139 -15.66 7.72 -23.73
N ASN A 140 -16.84 8.14 -23.27
CA ASN A 140 -17.09 8.49 -21.88
C ASN A 140 -18.24 7.66 -21.30
N ALA A 141 -17.91 6.73 -20.41
CA ALA A 141 -18.85 5.89 -19.69
C ALA A 141 -19.11 6.39 -18.25
N PRO A 142 -20.32 6.23 -17.70
CA PRO A 142 -20.66 6.63 -16.32
C PRO A 142 -19.69 6.09 -15.26
N GLN A 143 -19.59 6.80 -14.13
CA GLN A 143 -18.77 6.38 -12.99
C GLN A 143 -19.57 5.51 -12.01
N VAL A 144 -20.87 5.77 -11.87
CA VAL A 144 -21.78 5.03 -10.99
C VAL A 144 -22.67 4.15 -11.87
N LEU A 145 -22.62 2.84 -11.64
CA LEU A 145 -23.30 1.84 -12.47
C LEU A 145 -24.07 0.86 -11.57
N ASP A 146 -25.18 0.34 -12.07
CA ASP A 146 -26.05 -0.60 -11.37
C ASP A 146 -25.29 -1.89 -11.00
N LYS A 147 -25.56 -2.45 -9.82
CA LYS A 147 -24.98 -3.70 -9.33
C LYS A 147 -25.06 -4.83 -10.35
N SER A 148 -26.16 -4.94 -11.08
CA SER A 148 -26.40 -6.01 -12.06
C SER A 148 -25.33 -6.10 -13.15
N LEU A 149 -24.70 -4.97 -13.53
CA LEU A 149 -23.59 -4.95 -14.48
C LEU A 149 -22.34 -5.64 -13.92
N TRP A 150 -22.05 -5.42 -12.64
CA TRP A 150 -20.91 -6.02 -11.94
C TRP A 150 -21.15 -7.51 -11.67
N GLU A 151 -22.39 -7.91 -11.43
CA GLU A 151 -22.77 -9.32 -11.32
C GLU A 151 -22.64 -10.03 -12.66
N THR A 152 -23.15 -9.42 -13.72
CA THR A 152 -23.07 -9.97 -15.09
C THR A 152 -21.63 -10.15 -15.55
N SER A 153 -20.75 -9.19 -15.23
CA SER A 153 -19.33 -9.28 -15.56
C SER A 153 -18.53 -10.18 -14.58
N GLY A 154 -19.15 -10.70 -13.52
CA GLY A 154 -18.51 -11.51 -12.48
C GLY A 154 -17.68 -10.72 -11.45
N HIS A 155 -17.39 -9.44 -11.69
CA HIS A 155 -16.56 -8.61 -10.81
C HIS A 155 -17.17 -8.39 -9.44
N TRP A 156 -18.49 -8.48 -9.31
CA TRP A 156 -19.14 -8.41 -8.00
C TRP A 156 -18.66 -9.51 -7.05
N GLY A 157 -18.36 -10.71 -7.55
CA GLY A 157 -17.83 -11.80 -6.71
C GLY A 157 -16.40 -11.54 -6.23
N TRP A 158 -15.55 -11.00 -7.10
CA TRP A 158 -14.11 -10.87 -6.86
C TRP A 158 -13.70 -9.55 -6.19
N TYR A 159 -14.42 -8.45 -6.51
CA TYR A 159 -14.00 -7.10 -6.19
C TYR A 159 -14.91 -6.38 -5.19
N ARG A 160 -16.06 -6.95 -4.79
CA ARG A 160 -17.03 -6.24 -3.92
C ARG A 160 -16.40 -5.69 -2.64
N ASP A 161 -15.44 -6.40 -2.06
CA ASP A 161 -14.77 -6.00 -0.81
C ASP A 161 -13.78 -4.83 -1.02
N ALA A 162 -13.48 -4.51 -2.29
CA ALA A 162 -12.65 -3.39 -2.73
C ALA A 162 -13.42 -2.35 -3.57
N MET A 163 -14.76 -2.37 -3.53
CA MET A 163 -15.64 -1.46 -4.27
C MET A 163 -16.38 -0.52 -3.32
N PHE A 164 -16.61 0.72 -3.77
CA PHE A 164 -17.52 1.63 -3.07
C PHE A 164 -18.96 1.34 -3.48
N LYS A 165 -19.77 0.93 -2.52
CA LYS A 165 -21.23 0.84 -2.66
C LYS A 165 -21.82 2.25 -2.66
N VAL A 166 -22.69 2.53 -3.62
CA VAL A 166 -23.41 3.80 -3.75
C VAL A 166 -24.90 3.52 -3.64
N THR A 167 -25.58 4.26 -2.77
CA THR A 167 -27.04 4.23 -2.60
C THR A 167 -27.59 5.65 -2.73
N VAL A 168 -28.90 5.77 -2.91
CA VAL A 168 -29.57 7.06 -2.86
C VAL A 168 -29.33 7.70 -1.48
N ALA A 169 -29.10 9.01 -1.44
CA ALA A 169 -28.69 9.72 -0.24
C ALA A 169 -29.86 10.06 0.72
N GLY A 170 -31.11 9.92 0.26
CA GLY A 170 -32.28 10.22 1.06
C GLY A 170 -32.56 9.12 2.08
N ASP A 171 -32.88 9.51 3.32
CA ASP A 171 -33.14 8.58 4.41
C ASP A 171 -34.50 7.85 4.26
N ASP A 172 -35.49 8.49 3.60
CA ASP A 172 -36.84 7.97 3.35
C ASP A 172 -37.10 7.82 1.85
N THR A 173 -36.44 6.87 1.20
CA THR A 173 -36.62 6.58 -0.23
C THR A 173 -37.05 5.13 -0.42
N ASP A 174 -38.05 4.91 -1.29
CA ASP A 174 -38.48 3.56 -1.71
C ASP A 174 -37.51 2.93 -2.75
N ASP A 175 -36.40 3.60 -3.07
CA ASP A 175 -35.43 3.17 -4.06
C ASP A 175 -34.30 2.32 -3.43
N ASP A 176 -34.54 1.02 -3.34
CA ASP A 176 -33.60 0.03 -2.81
C ASP A 176 -32.45 -0.34 -3.77
N ARG A 177 -32.30 0.36 -4.90
CA ARG A 177 -31.27 0.03 -5.89
C ARG A 177 -29.88 0.24 -5.32
N VAL A 178 -29.02 -0.74 -5.61
CA VAL A 178 -27.60 -0.70 -5.24
C VAL A 178 -26.79 -0.39 -6.48
N PHE A 179 -26.00 0.67 -6.39
CA PHE A 179 -25.01 1.03 -7.39
C PHE A 179 -23.61 0.80 -6.83
N ALA A 180 -22.62 0.84 -7.71
CA ALA A 180 -21.22 0.92 -7.31
C ALA A 180 -20.48 1.98 -8.12
N LEU A 181 -19.53 2.64 -7.48
CA LEU A 181 -18.51 3.40 -8.18
C LEU A 181 -17.61 2.40 -8.91
N LYS A 182 -17.40 2.59 -10.21
CA LYS A 182 -16.66 1.63 -11.03
C LYS A 182 -15.23 1.43 -10.51
N PRO A 183 -14.80 0.19 -10.21
CA PRO A 183 -13.40 -0.10 -9.87
C PRO A 183 -12.52 -0.17 -11.14
N MET A 184 -13.13 -0.23 -12.32
CA MET A 184 -12.48 -0.33 -13.62
C MET A 184 -13.41 0.09 -14.75
N ASN A 185 -12.87 0.32 -15.95
CA ASN A 185 -13.65 0.79 -17.09
C ASN A 185 -14.25 -0.34 -17.95
N CYS A 186 -13.80 -1.59 -17.81
CA CYS A 186 -14.12 -2.66 -18.78
C CYS A 186 -15.61 -2.99 -18.95
N PRO A 187 -16.46 -3.04 -17.89
CA PRO A 187 -17.88 -3.36 -18.07
C PRO A 187 -18.74 -2.21 -18.60
N GLY A 188 -18.24 -0.97 -18.54
CA GLY A 188 -18.99 0.24 -18.89
C GLY A 188 -18.93 0.60 -20.36
#